data_AF-A0A8E0IFA0-F1
#
_entry.id   AF-A0A8E0IFA0-F1
#
_cell.length_a   1.000
_cell.length_b   1.000
_cell.length_c   1.000
_cell.angle_alpha   90.00
_cell.angle_beta   90.00
_cell.angle_gamma   90.00
#
_symmetry.space_group_name_H-M   'P 1'
#
loop_
_entity.id
_entity.type
_entity.pdbx_description
1 polymer ?
#
loop_
_entity_poly.entity_id
_entity_poly.type
_entity_poly.pdbx_seq_one_letter_code
_entity_poly.pdbx_strand_id
1 'polypeptide(L)'
;MKVRRSDRLIDMTRYLLERPHTLIPLTFFSKRYESAKSSISEDLAIVRRTFAQRQTGILETVPGAAGGVRYIPIMGEDEAENFIAAMSKRLSETDRLLPGGYVYLSDLLGTPSVLRQIGRLIATQYREAHVDAVMTVATKGIPIAQSVSQYLNVPFVIVRRDSKITEGSTVSVNYVSGSSARIEKMELSKRSLPANSRVLIVDDFMKGGGTVNGMKALIDEFNAKMVGITVFAEGKFDGDRMVSEYTSLIRVDKVDTKANTLHATAGNFLDQNRQLLEVAGQ
;
A
#
# COMPACT_ATOMS: atom_id res chain seq x y z
N MET A 1 -5.15 -25.76 32.13
CA MET A 1 -3.69 -25.90 32.31
C MET A 1 -3.07 -24.57 31.89
N LYS A 2 -2.32 -23.87 32.76
CA LYS A 2 -1.83 -22.52 32.48
C LYS A 2 -0.95 -22.52 31.22
N VAL A 3 -1.30 -21.70 30.22
CA VAL A 3 -0.56 -21.61 28.96
C VAL A 3 0.87 -21.14 29.23
N ARG A 4 1.88 -21.85 28.71
CA ARG A 4 3.29 -21.49 28.90
C ARG A 4 3.61 -20.16 28.23
N ARG A 5 4.58 -19.42 28.75
CA ARG A 5 4.98 -18.11 28.20
C ARG A 5 5.40 -18.20 26.73
N SER A 6 6.15 -19.22 26.36
CA SER A 6 6.56 -19.51 24.98
C SER A 6 5.35 -19.55 24.04
N ASP A 7 4.32 -20.29 24.44
CA ASP A 7 3.14 -20.55 23.61
C ASP A 7 2.29 -19.28 23.49
N ARG A 8 2.16 -18.52 24.59
CA ARG A 8 1.52 -17.20 24.57
C ARG A 8 2.23 -16.25 23.62
N LEU A 9 3.57 -16.15 23.67
CA LEU A 9 4.32 -15.24 22.81
C LEU A 9 4.13 -15.57 21.32
N ILE A 10 4.14 -16.86 20.96
CA ILE A 10 3.89 -17.30 19.59
C ILE A 10 2.47 -16.94 19.14
N ASP A 11 1.45 -17.28 19.92
CA ASP A 11 0.06 -16.99 19.58
C ASP A 11 -0.24 -15.49 19.56
N MET A 12 0.28 -14.71 20.52
CA MET A 12 0.13 -13.26 20.55
C MET A 12 0.73 -12.59 19.32
N THR A 13 1.96 -12.99 18.96
CA THR A 13 2.65 -12.48 17.77
C THR A 13 1.82 -12.75 16.53
N ARG A 14 1.39 -14.00 16.32
CA ARG A 14 0.51 -14.38 15.22
C ARG A 14 -0.79 -13.56 15.21
N TYR A 15 -1.45 -13.45 16.36
CA TYR A 15 -2.74 -12.76 16.48
C TYR A 15 -2.66 -11.28 16.11
N LEU A 16 -1.57 -10.62 16.50
CA LEU A 16 -1.26 -9.23 16.16
C LEU A 16 -0.95 -9.05 14.67
N LEU A 17 -0.11 -9.92 14.10
CA LEU A 17 0.25 -9.88 12.68
C LEU A 17 -0.95 -10.06 11.74
N GLU A 18 -1.93 -10.87 12.14
CA GLU A 18 -3.18 -11.08 11.39
C GLU A 18 -4.18 -9.90 11.51
N ARG A 19 -3.95 -8.97 12.45
CA ARG A 19 -4.88 -7.87 12.77
C ARG A 19 -4.13 -6.54 12.90
N PRO A 20 -3.45 -6.08 11.83
CA PRO A 20 -2.80 -4.79 11.86
C PRO A 20 -3.82 -3.67 12.07
N HIS A 21 -3.38 -2.55 12.63
CA HIS A 21 -4.18 -1.38 12.97
C HIS A 21 -5.41 -1.62 13.87
N THR A 22 -5.57 -2.83 14.43
CA THR A 22 -6.70 -3.16 15.32
C THR A 22 -6.29 -2.97 16.77
N LEU A 23 -7.08 -2.19 17.53
CA LEU A 23 -6.89 -2.05 18.97
C LEU A 23 -7.43 -3.30 19.69
N ILE A 24 -6.55 -4.06 20.33
CA ILE A 24 -6.87 -5.27 21.06
C ILE A 24 -6.77 -4.99 22.56
N PRO A 25 -7.87 -5.10 23.33
CA PRO A 25 -7.84 -4.87 24.77
C PRO A 25 -6.91 -5.85 25.50
N LEU A 26 -6.17 -5.40 26.51
CA LEU A 26 -5.34 -6.31 27.33
C LEU A 26 -6.18 -7.40 28.03
N THR A 27 -7.45 -7.09 28.32
CA THR A 27 -8.42 -8.05 28.88
C THR A 27 -8.69 -9.23 27.94
N PHE A 28 -8.60 -9.03 26.62
CA PHE A 28 -8.75 -10.11 25.64
C PHE A 28 -7.66 -11.16 25.84
N PHE A 29 -6.39 -10.76 25.82
CA PHE A 29 -5.26 -11.68 26.02
C PHE A 29 -5.22 -12.27 27.43
N SER A 30 -5.57 -11.48 28.44
CA SER A 30 -5.67 -11.97 29.83
C SER A 30 -6.69 -13.10 29.96
N LYS A 31 -7.87 -12.97 29.35
CA LYS A 31 -8.89 -14.04 29.29
C LYS A 31 -8.42 -15.22 28.43
N ARG A 32 -7.89 -14.94 27.24
CA ARG A 32 -7.47 -15.96 26.26
C ARG A 32 -6.42 -16.92 26.81
N TYR A 33 -5.50 -16.43 27.64
CA TYR A 33 -4.40 -17.24 28.20
C TYR A 33 -4.52 -17.51 29.70
N GLU A 34 -5.67 -17.19 30.31
CA GLU A 34 -5.90 -17.35 31.75
C GLU A 34 -4.74 -16.77 32.59
N SER A 35 -4.27 -15.58 32.22
CA SER A 35 -3.06 -14.95 32.76
C SER A 35 -3.35 -13.52 33.23
N ALA A 36 -2.65 -13.08 34.29
CA ALA A 36 -2.80 -11.74 34.82
C ALA A 36 -2.38 -10.66 33.78
N LYS A 37 -3.01 -9.48 33.83
CA LYS A 37 -2.69 -8.35 32.93
C LYS A 37 -1.22 -7.93 33.00
N SER A 38 -0.58 -8.04 34.17
CA SER A 38 0.85 -7.77 34.36
C SER A 38 1.71 -8.72 33.50
N SER A 39 1.44 -10.03 33.55
CA SER A 39 2.14 -11.02 32.72
C SER A 39 1.93 -10.79 31.23
N ILE A 40 0.71 -10.42 30.82
CA ILE A 40 0.41 -10.06 29.43
C ILE A 40 1.21 -8.80 29.01
N SER A 41 1.33 -7.82 29.89
CA SER A 41 2.08 -6.59 29.61
C SER A 41 3.58 -6.86 29.45
N GLU A 42 4.14 -7.76 30.25
CA GLU A 42 5.53 -8.21 30.09
C GLU A 42 5.74 -8.95 28.76
N ASP A 43 4.80 -9.81 28.37
CA ASP A 43 4.86 -10.52 27.08
C ASP A 43 4.77 -9.52 25.91
N LEU A 44 3.88 -8.53 25.98
CA LEU A 44 3.78 -7.46 24.98
C LEU A 44 5.02 -6.57 24.93
N ALA A 45 5.68 -6.32 26.06
CA ALA A 45 6.94 -5.59 26.09
C ALA A 45 8.04 -6.34 25.32
N ILE A 46 8.08 -7.68 25.41
CA ILE A 46 8.98 -8.52 24.61
C ILE A 46 8.62 -8.40 23.13
N VAL A 47 7.34 -8.55 22.76
CA VAL A 47 6.90 -8.47 21.36
C VAL A 47 7.22 -7.09 20.76
N ARG A 48 6.91 -6.01 21.49
CA ARG A 48 7.22 -4.63 21.09
C ARG A 48 8.70 -4.44 20.79
N ARG A 49 9.57 -4.84 21.73
CA ARG A 49 11.02 -4.73 21.56
C ARG A 49 11.50 -5.55 20.36
N THR A 50 10.99 -6.76 20.18
CA THR A 50 11.35 -7.62 19.03
C THR A 50 10.94 -6.99 17.70
N PHE A 51 9.71 -6.45 17.60
CA PHE A 51 9.25 -5.79 16.38
C PHE A 51 10.07 -4.53 16.05
N ALA A 52 10.37 -3.70 17.05
CA ALA A 52 11.22 -2.51 16.88
C ALA A 52 12.63 -2.89 16.45
N GLN A 53 13.31 -3.79 17.17
CA GLN A 53 14.67 -4.25 16.84
C GLN A 53 14.78 -4.90 15.46
N ARG A 54 13.70 -5.50 14.95
CA ARG A 54 13.65 -6.11 13.63
C ARG A 54 13.10 -5.17 12.55
N GLN A 55 12.67 -3.96 12.92
CA GLN A 55 12.01 -3.00 12.03
C GLN A 55 10.82 -3.60 11.27
N THR A 56 10.09 -4.50 11.96
CA THR A 56 8.95 -5.24 11.37
C THR A 56 7.60 -4.71 11.80
N GLY A 57 7.56 -3.83 12.80
CA GLY A 57 6.33 -3.22 13.25
C GLY A 57 6.52 -2.33 14.47
N ILE A 58 5.51 -1.51 14.73
CA ILE A 58 5.37 -0.75 15.97
C ILE A 58 4.24 -1.41 16.76
N LEU A 59 4.49 -1.71 18.03
CA LEU A 59 3.44 -2.14 18.95
C LEU A 59 3.07 -0.99 19.88
N GLU A 60 2.03 -0.26 19.47
CA GLU A 60 1.51 0.88 20.20
C GLU A 60 0.66 0.40 21.38
N THR A 61 0.79 1.09 22.52
CA THR A 61 -0.03 0.83 23.71
C THR A 61 -0.91 2.04 23.99
N VAL A 62 -2.22 1.82 24.04
CA VAL A 62 -3.20 2.83 24.42
C VAL A 62 -3.54 2.63 25.90
N PRO A 63 -3.29 3.62 26.78
CA PRO A 63 -3.58 3.48 28.21
C PRO A 63 -5.08 3.57 28.50
N GLY A 64 -5.48 3.15 29.71
CA GLY A 64 -6.85 3.26 30.23
C GLY A 64 -7.68 1.96 30.16
N ALA A 65 -8.89 2.01 30.70
CA ALA A 65 -9.77 0.84 30.84
C ALA A 65 -10.28 0.29 29.50
N ALA A 66 -10.50 1.18 28.52
CA ALA A 66 -10.78 0.85 27.12
C ALA A 66 -9.51 0.77 26.25
N GLY A 67 -8.35 0.88 26.88
CA GLY A 67 -7.05 0.80 26.23
C GLY A 67 -6.68 -0.61 25.80
N GLY A 68 -5.52 -0.74 25.19
CA GLY A 68 -5.13 -1.97 24.51
C GLY A 68 -3.75 -1.86 23.86
N VAL A 69 -3.48 -2.81 22.98
CA VAL A 69 -2.34 -2.78 22.08
C VAL A 69 -2.79 -2.82 20.64
N ARG A 70 -2.03 -2.15 19.78
CA ARG A 70 -2.24 -2.12 18.33
C ARG A 70 -0.92 -2.36 17.63
N TYR A 71 -0.91 -3.31 16.70
CA TYR A 71 0.24 -3.57 15.83
C TYR A 71 0.13 -2.73 14.56
N ILE A 72 1.19 -2.00 14.22
CA ILE A 72 1.31 -1.19 13.02
C ILE A 72 2.46 -1.76 12.20
N PRO A 73 2.20 -2.35 11.02
CA PRO A 73 3.26 -2.84 10.14
C PRO A 73 4.13 -1.69 9.63
N ILE A 74 5.44 -1.87 9.66
CA ILE A 74 6.42 -0.95 9.07
C ILE A 74 7.50 -1.73 8.34
N MET A 75 8.15 -1.10 7.37
CA MET A 75 9.39 -1.55 6.74
C MET A 75 10.52 -0.61 7.15
N GLY A 76 11.67 -1.17 7.57
CA GLY A 76 12.87 -0.39 7.88
C GLY A 76 13.57 0.12 6.62
N GLU A 77 14.44 1.12 6.79
CA GLU A 77 15.17 1.78 5.69
C GLU A 77 15.99 0.77 4.87
N ASP A 78 16.84 -0.03 5.50
CA ASP A 78 17.67 -1.03 4.80
C ASP A 78 16.82 -2.03 3.98
N GLU A 79 15.70 -2.49 4.51
CA GLU A 79 14.80 -3.41 3.80
C GLU A 79 14.15 -2.70 2.58
N ALA A 80 13.73 -1.44 2.75
CA ALA A 80 13.14 -0.63 1.69
C ALA A 80 14.14 -0.34 0.57
N GLU A 81 15.36 0.08 0.90
CA GLU A 81 16.43 0.36 -0.07
C GLU A 81 16.80 -0.89 -0.86
N ASN A 82 17.02 -2.01 -0.16
CA ASN A 82 17.34 -3.28 -0.80
C ASN A 82 16.21 -3.76 -1.73
N PHE A 83 14.95 -3.61 -1.30
CA PHE A 83 13.80 -3.98 -2.12
C PHE A 83 13.69 -3.11 -3.37
N ILE A 84 13.79 -1.78 -3.24
CA ILE A 84 13.72 -0.84 -4.36
C ILE A 84 14.89 -1.06 -5.33
N ALA A 85 16.10 -1.28 -4.83
CA ALA A 85 17.27 -1.58 -5.66
C ALA A 85 17.08 -2.89 -6.43
N ALA A 86 16.59 -3.95 -5.76
CA ALA A 86 16.31 -5.24 -6.40
C ALA A 86 15.24 -5.10 -7.49
N MET A 87 14.16 -4.36 -7.24
CA MET A 87 13.12 -4.15 -8.25
C MET A 87 13.62 -3.27 -9.40
N SER A 88 14.39 -2.21 -9.14
CA SER A 88 15.00 -1.37 -10.18
C SER A 88 15.90 -2.18 -11.12
N LYS A 89 16.69 -3.09 -10.55
CA LYS A 89 17.50 -4.04 -11.33
C LYS A 89 16.63 -4.94 -12.20
N ARG A 90 15.58 -5.53 -11.63
CA ARG A 90 14.64 -6.38 -12.40
C ARG A 90 13.97 -5.58 -13.51
N LEU A 91 13.45 -4.39 -13.23
CA LEU A 91 12.81 -3.55 -14.26
C LEU A 91 13.76 -3.10 -15.37
N SER A 92 15.08 -3.13 -15.14
CA SER A 92 16.09 -2.84 -16.16
C SER A 92 16.45 -4.04 -17.04
N GLU A 93 15.82 -5.20 -16.84
CA GLU A 93 16.00 -6.38 -17.72
C GLU A 93 15.45 -6.09 -19.13
N THR A 94 16.21 -6.48 -20.17
CA THR A 94 15.93 -6.12 -21.57
C THR A 94 14.66 -6.75 -22.15
N ASP A 95 14.23 -7.89 -21.60
CA ASP A 95 13.02 -8.61 -22.02
C ASP A 95 11.72 -7.95 -21.52
N ARG A 96 11.83 -6.89 -20.70
CA ARG A 96 10.69 -6.14 -20.19
C ARG A 96 10.20 -5.04 -21.12
N LEU A 97 10.97 -4.66 -22.13
CA LEU A 97 10.55 -3.66 -23.09
C LEU A 97 9.60 -4.27 -24.12
N LEU A 98 8.38 -3.75 -24.17
CA LEU A 98 7.34 -4.16 -25.11
C LEU A 98 7.18 -3.13 -26.26
N PRO A 99 6.62 -3.55 -27.42
CA PRO A 99 6.31 -2.65 -28.52
C PRO A 99 5.46 -1.45 -28.06
N GLY A 100 5.80 -0.25 -28.51
CA GLY A 100 5.13 1.00 -28.09
C GLY A 100 5.72 1.64 -26.82
N GLY A 101 6.84 1.13 -26.31
CA GLY A 101 7.52 1.70 -25.13
C GLY A 101 6.86 1.33 -23.81
N TYR A 102 6.07 0.25 -23.79
CA TYR A 102 5.46 -0.26 -22.56
C TYR A 102 6.44 -1.15 -21.80
N VAL A 103 6.31 -1.18 -20.48
CA VAL A 103 7.13 -2.02 -19.61
C VAL A 103 6.31 -3.21 -19.12
N TYR A 104 6.87 -4.41 -19.23
CA TYR A 104 6.26 -5.63 -18.74
C TYR A 104 6.44 -5.77 -17.22
N LEU A 105 5.33 -5.63 -16.49
CA LEU A 105 5.28 -5.71 -15.01
C LEU A 105 4.55 -6.94 -14.49
N SER A 106 3.92 -7.74 -15.36
CA SER A 106 2.90 -8.71 -14.93
C SER A 106 3.46 -9.85 -14.09
N ASP A 107 4.70 -10.28 -14.34
CA ASP A 107 5.38 -11.30 -13.53
C ASP A 107 5.68 -10.78 -12.12
N LEU A 108 6.12 -9.52 -12.01
CA LEU A 108 6.41 -8.87 -10.74
C LEU A 108 5.14 -8.71 -9.91
N LEU A 109 4.10 -8.14 -10.52
CA LEU A 109 2.82 -7.88 -9.87
C LEU A 109 1.95 -9.13 -9.71
N GLY A 110 2.36 -10.25 -10.31
CA GLY A 110 1.79 -11.57 -10.07
C GLY A 110 2.52 -12.36 -8.97
N THR A 111 3.66 -11.87 -8.47
CA THR A 111 4.48 -12.60 -7.50
C THR A 111 4.11 -12.20 -6.05
N PRO A 112 3.59 -13.13 -5.22
CA PRO A 112 3.13 -12.79 -3.86
C PRO A 112 4.20 -12.22 -2.94
N SER A 113 5.46 -12.65 -3.06
CA SER A 113 6.56 -12.10 -2.24
C SER A 113 6.87 -10.64 -2.60
N VAL A 114 6.79 -10.28 -3.88
CA VAL A 114 6.95 -8.90 -4.35
C VAL A 114 5.76 -8.06 -3.87
N LEU A 115 4.53 -8.53 -4.06
CA LEU A 115 3.33 -7.82 -3.62
C LEU A 115 3.35 -7.54 -2.11
N ARG A 116 3.72 -8.52 -1.27
CA ARG A 116 3.84 -8.31 0.18
C ARG A 116 4.81 -7.17 0.52
N GLN A 117 5.95 -7.10 -0.18
CA GLN A 117 6.92 -6.04 0.04
C GLN A 117 6.39 -4.68 -0.44
N ILE A 118 5.78 -4.60 -1.63
CA ILE A 118 5.11 -3.38 -2.12
C ILE A 118 4.04 -2.92 -1.13
N GLY A 119 3.16 -3.83 -0.71
CA GLY A 119 2.06 -3.55 0.21
C GLY A 119 2.54 -2.98 1.54
N ARG A 120 3.54 -3.63 2.16
CA ARG A 120 4.12 -3.19 3.44
C ARG A 120 4.86 -1.87 3.31
N LEU A 121 5.58 -1.66 2.20
CA LEU A 121 6.32 -0.42 1.94
C LEU A 121 5.37 0.77 1.81
N ILE A 122 4.32 0.63 0.99
CA ILE A 122 3.30 1.68 0.83
C ILE A 122 2.54 1.88 2.14
N ALA A 123 2.14 0.82 2.84
CA ALA A 123 1.46 0.96 4.13
C ALA A 123 2.32 1.69 5.18
N THR A 124 3.65 1.52 5.15
CA THR A 124 4.57 2.23 6.03
C THR A 124 4.49 3.75 5.86
N GLN A 125 4.40 4.22 4.61
CA GLN A 125 4.24 5.63 4.28
C GLN A 125 2.92 6.22 4.83
N TYR A 126 1.82 5.45 4.79
CA TYR A 126 0.48 5.93 5.17
C TYR A 126 0.02 5.48 6.56
N ARG A 127 0.92 4.95 7.40
CA ARG A 127 0.58 4.34 8.70
C ARG A 127 -0.17 5.25 9.67
N GLU A 128 0.06 6.56 9.57
CA GLU A 128 -0.55 7.62 10.39
C GLU A 128 -1.58 8.45 9.61
N ALA A 129 -1.84 8.11 8.34
CA ALA A 129 -2.65 8.93 7.45
C ALA A 129 -4.16 8.68 7.57
N HIS A 130 -4.58 7.77 8.45
CA HIS A 130 -5.98 7.37 8.66
C HIS A 130 -6.70 7.07 7.34
N VAL A 131 -6.18 6.10 6.58
CA VAL A 131 -6.83 5.64 5.35
C VAL A 131 -8.09 4.86 5.72
N ASP A 132 -9.18 5.06 4.98
CA ASP A 132 -10.44 4.31 5.12
C ASP A 132 -10.66 3.33 3.96
N ALA A 133 -10.08 3.61 2.78
CA ALA A 133 -10.12 2.72 1.63
C ALA A 133 -8.90 2.89 0.72
N VAL A 134 -8.46 1.81 0.08
CA VAL A 134 -7.47 1.84 -0.99
C VAL A 134 -8.17 1.75 -2.35
N MET A 135 -7.95 2.72 -3.24
CA MET A 135 -8.56 2.76 -4.57
C MET A 135 -7.54 2.44 -5.65
N THR A 136 -7.95 1.66 -6.64
CA THR A 136 -7.18 1.42 -7.86
C THR A 136 -8.12 1.24 -9.05
N VAL A 137 -7.58 1.29 -10.27
CA VAL A 137 -8.31 0.96 -11.48
C VAL A 137 -7.99 -0.46 -11.94
N ALA A 138 -8.99 -1.14 -12.49
CA ALA A 138 -8.77 -2.45 -13.09
C ALA A 138 -7.77 -2.37 -14.27
N THR A 139 -6.84 -3.32 -14.43
CA THR A 139 -6.72 -4.61 -13.72
C THR A 139 -5.41 -4.79 -12.94
N LYS A 140 -4.30 -4.22 -13.43
CA LYS A 140 -2.95 -4.51 -12.92
C LYS A 140 -2.65 -3.91 -11.55
N GLY A 141 -3.32 -2.83 -11.16
CA GLY A 141 -3.22 -2.24 -9.83
C GLY A 141 -3.96 -3.02 -8.74
N ILE A 142 -4.86 -3.95 -9.09
CA ILE A 142 -5.69 -4.70 -8.11
C ILE A 142 -4.85 -5.49 -7.09
N PRO A 143 -3.82 -6.27 -7.49
CA PRO A 143 -3.01 -7.01 -6.51
C PRO A 143 -2.22 -6.08 -5.57
N ILE A 144 -1.80 -4.91 -6.05
CA ILE A 144 -1.15 -3.89 -5.22
C ILE A 144 -2.14 -3.35 -4.20
N ALA A 145 -3.33 -2.94 -4.64
CA ALA A 145 -4.37 -2.42 -3.76
C ALA A 145 -4.77 -3.42 -2.67
N GLN A 146 -4.95 -4.69 -3.03
CA GLN A 146 -5.22 -5.76 -2.08
C GLN A 146 -4.09 -5.90 -1.05
N SER A 147 -2.83 -5.90 -1.50
CA SER A 147 -1.71 -6.07 -0.58
C SER A 147 -1.54 -4.88 0.37
N VAL A 148 -1.70 -3.65 -0.12
CA VAL A 148 -1.66 -2.43 0.70
C VAL A 148 -2.80 -2.41 1.71
N SER A 149 -4.02 -2.73 1.26
CA SER A 149 -5.21 -2.70 2.12
C SER A 149 -5.14 -3.75 3.24
N GLN A 150 -4.48 -4.89 2.99
CA GLN A 150 -4.22 -5.91 4.00
C GLN A 150 -3.33 -5.38 5.12
N TYR A 151 -2.26 -4.63 4.82
CA TYR A 151 -1.37 -4.06 5.84
C TYR A 151 -2.00 -2.88 6.57
N LEU A 152 -2.79 -2.05 5.88
CA LEU A 152 -3.53 -0.93 6.50
C LEU A 152 -4.81 -1.38 7.24
N ASN A 153 -5.25 -2.63 7.03
CA ASN A 153 -6.50 -3.20 7.54
C ASN A 153 -7.75 -2.41 7.14
N VAL A 154 -7.87 -2.11 5.85
CA VAL A 154 -8.98 -1.36 5.25
C VAL A 154 -9.51 -2.07 4.00
N PRO A 155 -10.76 -1.80 3.56
CA PRO A 155 -11.22 -2.29 2.27
C PRO A 155 -10.41 -1.68 1.11
N PHE A 156 -10.41 -2.36 -0.03
CA PHE A 156 -10.00 -1.76 -1.30
C PHE A 156 -11.15 -1.73 -2.30
N VAL A 157 -11.17 -0.71 -3.14
CA VAL A 157 -12.20 -0.46 -4.15
C VAL A 157 -11.59 -0.48 -5.53
N ILE A 158 -12.32 -1.09 -6.47
CA ILE A 158 -11.86 -1.29 -7.85
C ILE A 158 -12.70 -0.43 -8.76
N VAL A 159 -12.08 0.62 -9.29
CA VAL A 159 -12.65 1.44 -10.36
C VAL A 159 -12.62 0.65 -11.67
N ARG A 160 -13.70 0.71 -12.44
CA ARG A 160 -13.82 -0.02 -13.71
C ARG A 160 -13.88 0.92 -14.89
N ARG A 161 -13.43 0.44 -16.05
CA ARG A 161 -13.55 1.14 -17.33
C ARG A 161 -14.86 0.83 -18.07
N ASP A 162 -15.48 -0.30 -17.72
CA ASP A 162 -16.71 -0.79 -18.35
C ASP A 162 -17.83 -0.98 -17.32
N SER A 163 -19.06 -0.74 -17.77
CA SER A 163 -20.24 -0.91 -16.92
C SER A 163 -20.65 -2.36 -16.75
N LYS A 164 -20.96 -2.77 -15.52
CA LYS A 164 -21.58 -4.07 -15.24
C LYS A 164 -22.90 -3.88 -14.51
N ILE A 165 -23.96 -4.51 -15.03
CA ILE A 165 -25.32 -4.49 -14.44
C ILE A 165 -25.31 -4.92 -12.96
N THR A 166 -24.41 -5.84 -12.59
CA THR A 166 -24.26 -6.34 -11.22
C THR A 166 -23.83 -5.27 -10.21
N GLU A 167 -23.33 -4.10 -10.66
CA GLU A 167 -22.86 -3.01 -9.81
C GLU A 167 -23.97 -2.08 -9.33
N GLY A 168 -25.17 -2.13 -9.92
CA GLY A 168 -26.28 -1.25 -9.55
C GLY A 168 -26.02 0.20 -9.95
N SER A 169 -26.41 1.16 -9.10
CA SER A 169 -26.18 2.59 -9.37
C SER A 169 -24.70 2.94 -9.29
N THR A 170 -24.17 3.55 -10.36
CA THR A 170 -22.77 3.95 -10.47
C THR A 170 -22.62 5.46 -10.61
N VAL A 171 -21.45 5.95 -10.22
CA VAL A 171 -20.92 7.26 -10.56
C VAL A 171 -19.91 7.05 -11.67
N SER A 172 -19.84 7.98 -12.62
CA SER A 172 -18.97 7.88 -13.79
C SER A 172 -18.27 9.20 -14.05
N VAL A 173 -17.00 9.14 -14.41
CA VAL A 173 -16.22 10.29 -14.85
C VAL A 173 -15.49 9.97 -16.15
N ASN A 174 -15.28 11.00 -16.97
CA ASN A 174 -14.49 10.90 -18.19
C ASN A 174 -13.08 11.43 -17.91
N TYR A 175 -12.06 10.77 -18.47
CA TYR A 175 -10.67 11.14 -18.29
C TYR A 175 -9.88 10.92 -19.58
N VAL A 176 -8.75 11.60 -19.74
CA VAL A 176 -7.85 11.37 -20.87
C VAL A 176 -6.81 10.32 -20.47
N SER A 177 -6.81 9.18 -21.14
CA SER A 177 -5.85 8.11 -20.87
C SER A 177 -4.48 8.43 -21.46
N GLY A 178 -3.45 8.35 -20.62
CA GLY A 178 -2.07 8.65 -21.04
C GLY A 178 -1.48 7.63 -22.04
N SER A 179 -2.11 6.46 -22.16
CA SER A 179 -1.68 5.38 -23.07
C SER A 179 -2.33 5.48 -24.44
N SER A 180 -3.62 5.85 -24.48
CA SER A 180 -4.42 5.87 -25.71
C SER A 180 -4.62 7.27 -26.30
N ALA A 181 -4.33 8.34 -25.54
CA ALA A 181 -4.65 9.73 -25.87
C ALA A 181 -6.13 9.96 -26.23
N ARG A 182 -7.01 9.05 -25.78
CA ARG A 182 -8.45 9.10 -25.97
C ARG A 182 -9.15 9.42 -24.65
N ILE A 183 -10.35 9.97 -24.79
CA ILE A 183 -11.28 10.08 -23.66
C ILE A 183 -11.78 8.67 -23.34
N GLU A 184 -11.51 8.23 -22.12
CA GLU A 184 -12.01 6.99 -21.56
C GLU A 184 -12.97 7.31 -20.42
N LYS A 185 -13.85 6.35 -20.11
CA LYS A 185 -14.78 6.42 -19.00
C LYS A 185 -14.25 5.57 -17.87
N MET A 186 -14.44 6.01 -16.64
CA MET A 186 -14.31 5.15 -15.47
C MET A 186 -15.49 5.30 -14.53
N GLU A 187 -15.82 4.22 -13.82
CA GLU A 187 -16.99 4.17 -12.95
C GLU A 187 -16.79 3.34 -11.70
N LEU A 188 -17.54 3.71 -10.67
CA LEU A 188 -17.57 3.06 -9.36
C LEU A 188 -19.01 3.00 -8.85
N SER A 189 -19.38 1.88 -8.21
CA SER A 189 -20.70 1.74 -7.60
C SER A 189 -20.87 2.69 -6.41
N LYS A 190 -22.03 3.33 -6.27
CA LYS A 190 -22.33 4.25 -5.15
C LYS A 190 -22.21 3.60 -3.77
N ARG A 191 -22.32 2.27 -3.71
CA ARG A 191 -22.18 1.47 -2.49
C ARG A 191 -20.74 1.00 -2.21
N SER A 192 -19.80 1.22 -3.12
CA SER A 192 -18.41 0.76 -2.97
C SER A 192 -17.57 1.68 -2.10
N LEU A 193 -17.92 2.95 -1.98
CA LEU A 193 -17.17 3.93 -1.21
C LEU A 193 -18.14 4.78 -0.36
N PRO A 194 -18.03 4.76 0.98
CA PRO A 194 -18.81 5.66 1.82
C PRO A 194 -18.41 7.13 1.63
N ALA A 195 -19.35 8.05 1.85
CA ALA A 195 -19.06 9.48 1.86
C ALA A 195 -18.08 9.85 2.98
N ASN A 196 -17.29 10.91 2.79
CA ASN A 196 -16.25 11.40 3.70
C ASN A 196 -15.07 10.43 3.93
N SER A 197 -14.99 9.33 3.17
CA SER A 197 -13.88 8.38 3.29
C SER A 197 -12.54 9.02 2.90
N ARG A 198 -11.48 8.64 3.59
CA ARG A 198 -10.09 8.98 3.29
C ARG A 198 -9.48 7.91 2.38
N VAL A 199 -9.24 8.25 1.12
CA VAL A 199 -8.89 7.30 0.06
C VAL A 199 -7.42 7.41 -0.32
N LEU A 200 -6.71 6.30 -0.27
CA LEU A 200 -5.36 6.15 -0.84
C LEU A 200 -5.47 5.59 -2.26
N ILE A 201 -4.95 6.30 -3.26
CA ILE A 201 -4.86 5.76 -4.62
C ILE A 201 -3.57 4.96 -4.78
N VAL A 202 -3.67 3.77 -5.36
CA VAL A 202 -2.50 3.01 -5.82
C VAL A 202 -2.67 2.54 -7.26
N ASP A 203 -1.57 2.52 -8.02
CA ASP A 203 -1.58 2.05 -9.40
C ASP A 203 -0.26 1.36 -9.79
N ASP A 204 -0.27 0.58 -10.85
CA ASP A 204 0.93 -0.15 -11.29
C ASP A 204 1.93 0.75 -12.04
N PHE A 205 1.44 1.58 -12.95
CA PHE A 205 2.30 2.40 -13.79
C PHE A 205 1.70 3.77 -14.10
N MET A 206 2.46 4.84 -13.84
CA MET A 206 2.05 6.20 -14.19
C MET A 206 2.94 6.83 -15.27
N LYS A 207 2.30 7.36 -16.32
CA LYS A 207 2.93 8.19 -17.35
C LYS A 207 2.55 9.67 -17.19
N GLY A 208 1.46 10.11 -17.81
CA GLY A 208 0.98 11.51 -17.73
C GLY A 208 0.02 11.81 -16.56
N GLY A 209 -0.36 10.80 -15.78
CA GLY A 209 -1.25 10.97 -14.61
C GLY A 209 -2.75 11.05 -14.91
N GLY A 210 -3.18 10.94 -16.17
CA GLY A 210 -4.60 11.07 -16.53
C GLY A 210 -5.55 10.08 -15.84
N THR A 211 -5.13 8.81 -15.69
CA THR A 211 -5.90 7.79 -14.95
C THR A 211 -6.05 8.14 -13.47
N VAL A 212 -4.97 8.58 -12.84
CA VAL A 212 -4.97 9.02 -11.43
C VAL A 212 -5.85 10.25 -11.26
N ASN A 213 -5.80 11.20 -12.19
CA ASN A 213 -6.66 12.38 -12.17
C ASN A 213 -8.14 12.02 -12.33
N GLY A 214 -8.47 11.02 -13.17
CA GLY A 214 -9.82 10.47 -13.26
C GLY A 214 -10.28 9.84 -11.94
N MET A 215 -9.42 9.05 -11.28
CA MET A 215 -9.74 8.48 -9.97
C MET A 215 -9.94 9.57 -8.91
N LYS A 216 -9.16 10.65 -8.94
CA LYS A 216 -9.35 11.81 -8.07
C LYS A 216 -10.72 12.46 -8.29
N ALA A 217 -11.07 12.76 -9.54
CA ALA A 217 -12.40 13.30 -9.87
C ALA A 217 -13.53 12.37 -9.39
N LEU A 218 -13.34 11.06 -9.49
CA LEU A 218 -14.30 10.08 -8.98
C LEU A 218 -14.40 10.11 -7.46
N ILE A 219 -13.30 10.29 -6.72
CA ILE A 219 -13.31 10.45 -5.25
C ILE A 219 -14.11 11.70 -4.85
N ASP A 220 -13.95 12.80 -5.59
CA ASP A 220 -14.64 14.07 -5.32
C ASP A 220 -16.18 13.90 -5.44
N GLU A 221 -16.66 13.14 -6.42
CA GLU A 221 -18.10 12.83 -6.60
C GLU A 221 -18.72 12.05 -5.42
N PHE A 222 -17.91 11.38 -4.60
CA PHE A 222 -18.35 10.68 -3.40
C PHE A 222 -18.27 11.55 -2.13
N ASN A 223 -17.91 12.84 -2.24
CA ASN A 223 -17.53 13.69 -1.10
C ASN A 223 -16.47 13.01 -0.23
N ALA A 224 -15.55 12.27 -0.84
CA ALA A 224 -14.44 11.62 -0.18
C ALA A 224 -13.17 12.47 -0.32
N LYS A 225 -12.13 12.16 0.45
CA LYS A 225 -10.86 12.89 0.44
C LYS A 225 -9.72 12.00 0.01
N MET A 226 -8.99 12.40 -1.03
CA MET A 226 -7.74 11.75 -1.39
C MET A 226 -6.66 12.04 -0.33
N VAL A 227 -6.05 10.98 0.21
CA VAL A 227 -4.97 11.05 1.22
C VAL A 227 -3.59 11.11 0.56
N GLY A 228 -3.44 10.44 -0.57
CA GLY A 228 -2.20 10.37 -1.32
C GLY A 228 -2.31 9.43 -2.50
N ILE A 229 -1.24 9.36 -3.27
CA ILE A 229 -1.10 8.52 -4.46
C ILE A 229 0.26 7.84 -4.38
N THR A 230 0.28 6.52 -4.51
CA THR A 230 1.55 5.79 -4.67
C THR A 230 1.48 4.80 -5.82
N VAL A 231 2.41 4.90 -6.74
CA VAL A 231 2.50 4.01 -7.92
C VAL A 231 3.73 3.12 -7.84
N PHE A 232 3.62 1.89 -8.32
CA PHE A 232 4.76 0.98 -8.33
C PHE A 232 5.89 1.50 -9.22
N ALA A 233 5.56 1.90 -10.46
CA ALA A 233 6.52 2.48 -11.38
C ALA A 233 5.98 3.76 -12.03
N GLU A 234 6.88 4.68 -12.34
CA GLU A 234 6.61 5.86 -13.15
C GLU A 234 7.47 5.88 -14.41
N GLY A 235 6.93 6.41 -15.51
CA GLY A 235 7.66 6.64 -16.75
C GLY A 235 8.02 8.11 -16.95
N LYS A 236 9.04 8.37 -17.77
CA LYS A 236 9.31 9.71 -18.26
C LYS A 236 8.10 10.26 -19.02
N PHE A 237 7.77 11.53 -18.76
CA PHE A 237 6.71 12.26 -19.43
C PHE A 237 7.23 13.63 -19.84
N ASP A 238 7.19 13.92 -21.14
CA ASP A 238 7.61 15.22 -21.67
C ASP A 238 6.39 16.17 -21.61
N GLY A 239 6.29 16.91 -20.49
CA GLY A 239 5.20 17.85 -20.20
C GLY A 239 4.84 17.89 -18.71
N ASP A 240 3.91 18.77 -18.35
CA ASP A 240 3.38 18.82 -16.98
C ASP A 240 2.47 17.62 -16.71
N ARG A 241 2.79 16.85 -15.68
CA ARG A 241 1.91 15.79 -15.22
C ARG A 241 0.61 16.39 -14.69
N MET A 242 -0.50 15.70 -14.91
CA MET A 242 -1.80 16.11 -14.37
C MET A 242 -1.87 16.03 -12.83
N VAL A 243 -0.87 15.42 -12.20
CA VAL A 243 -0.74 15.32 -10.75
C VAL A 243 0.70 15.65 -10.35
N SER A 244 0.84 16.60 -9.43
CA SER A 244 2.13 17.05 -8.88
C SER A 244 2.57 16.26 -7.65
N GLU A 245 1.64 15.90 -6.77
CA GLU A 245 1.91 15.21 -5.51
C GLU A 245 1.59 13.72 -5.61
N TYR A 246 2.65 12.91 -5.76
CA TYR A 246 2.56 11.46 -5.76
C TYR A 246 3.88 10.85 -5.31
N THR A 247 3.82 9.57 -4.96
CA THR A 247 4.99 8.76 -4.65
C THR A 247 5.16 7.65 -5.70
N SER A 248 6.40 7.41 -6.13
CA SER A 248 6.79 6.31 -7.02
C SER A 248 7.84 5.46 -6.33
N LEU A 249 7.71 4.13 -6.42
CA LEU A 249 8.75 3.24 -5.90
C LEU A 249 9.93 3.16 -6.88
N ILE A 250 9.64 3.15 -8.18
CA ILE A 250 10.63 2.99 -9.24
C ILE A 250 10.37 4.02 -10.33
N ARG A 251 11.43 4.60 -10.87
CA ARG A 251 11.39 5.48 -12.04
C ARG A 251 12.02 4.79 -13.24
N VAL A 252 11.33 4.84 -14.36
CA VAL A 252 11.82 4.38 -15.67
C VAL A 252 12.35 5.60 -16.42
N ASP A 253 13.68 5.71 -16.49
CA ASP A 253 14.38 6.92 -16.95
C ASP A 253 14.45 7.05 -18.47
N LYS A 254 14.95 5.98 -19.12
CA LYS A 254 15.20 5.94 -20.55
C LYS A 254 14.71 4.62 -21.11
N VAL A 255 13.89 4.75 -22.15
CA VAL A 255 13.46 3.65 -23.00
C VAL A 255 14.10 3.88 -24.36
N ASP A 256 15.14 3.11 -24.69
CA ASP A 256 15.70 3.12 -26.04
C ASP A 256 15.09 1.97 -26.83
N THR A 257 14.07 2.31 -27.61
CA THR A 257 13.37 1.34 -28.48
C THR A 257 14.23 0.86 -29.64
N LYS A 258 15.31 1.56 -30.01
CA LYS A 258 16.23 1.13 -31.08
C LYS A 258 17.29 0.17 -30.54
N ALA A 259 17.83 0.45 -29.36
CA ALA A 259 18.79 -0.43 -28.69
C ALA A 259 18.14 -1.57 -27.90
N ASN A 260 16.80 -1.58 -27.81
CA ASN A 260 16.01 -2.48 -26.98
C ASN A 260 16.48 -2.49 -25.51
N THR A 261 16.78 -1.30 -24.97
CA THR A 261 17.26 -1.14 -23.58
C THR A 261 16.28 -0.31 -22.76
N LEU A 262 16.20 -0.67 -21.48
CA LEU A 262 15.35 -0.05 -20.48
C LEU A 262 16.19 0.20 -19.23
N HIS A 263 16.19 1.44 -18.74
CA HIS A 263 16.87 1.78 -17.49
C HIS A 263 15.86 2.23 -16.45
N ALA A 264 15.90 1.60 -15.28
CA ALA A 264 15.07 1.94 -14.14
C ALA A 264 15.91 2.21 -12.88
N THR A 265 15.52 3.23 -12.14
CA THR A 265 16.15 3.69 -10.89
C THR A 265 15.12 3.81 -9.78
N ALA A 266 15.57 4.11 -8.55
CA ALA A 266 14.66 4.43 -7.46
C ALA A 266 13.74 5.60 -7.84
N GLY A 267 12.45 5.47 -7.50
CA GLY A 267 11.51 6.58 -7.56
C GLY A 267 11.74 7.57 -6.41
N ASN A 268 10.75 8.42 -6.15
CA ASN A 268 10.86 9.45 -5.11
C ASN A 268 10.48 8.94 -3.69
N PHE A 269 10.15 7.65 -3.53
CA PHE A 269 9.73 7.09 -2.24
C PHE A 269 10.76 7.30 -1.12
N LEU A 270 12.02 6.91 -1.35
CA LEU A 270 13.04 6.99 -0.30
C LEU A 270 13.30 8.43 0.13
N ASP A 271 13.40 9.35 -0.84
CA ASP A 271 13.63 10.77 -0.59
C ASP A 271 12.49 11.41 0.23
N GLN A 272 11.24 11.04 -0.06
CA GLN A 272 10.06 11.56 0.64
C GLN A 272 9.85 10.96 2.03
N ASN A 273 10.38 9.76 2.29
CA ASN A 273 10.03 8.96 3.48
C ASN A 273 11.23 8.63 4.39
N ARG A 274 12.43 9.16 4.13
CA ARG A 274 13.64 8.84 4.91
C ARG A 274 13.43 8.98 6.42
N GLN A 275 12.89 10.11 6.89
CA GLN A 275 12.58 10.30 8.32
C GLN A 275 11.57 9.27 8.87
N LEU A 276 10.58 8.88 8.07
CA LEU A 276 9.58 7.88 8.47
C LEU A 276 10.19 6.47 8.59
N LEU A 277 11.21 6.17 7.78
CA LEU A 277 11.96 4.90 7.76
C LEU A 277 13.02 4.84 8.87
N GLU A 278 13.64 5.98 9.21
CA GLU A 278 14.60 6.09 10.33
C GLU A 278 13.90 5.86 11.68
N VAL A 279 12.71 6.44 11.88
CA VAL A 279 11.90 6.26 13.11
C VAL A 279 11.41 4.81 13.25
N ALA A 280 11.31 4.07 12.14
CA ALA A 280 11.04 2.63 12.17
C ALA A 280 12.21 1.79 12.74
N GLY A 281 13.40 2.38 12.93
CA GLY A 281 14.61 1.77 13.49
C GLY A 281 14.89 2.00 14.97
N GLN A 282 14.11 2.83 15.66
CA GLN A 282 14.28 3.14 17.09
C GLN A 282 13.18 2.47 17.95
#